data_AF-A0A7W0N516-F1
#
_entry.id   AF-A0A7W0N516-F1
#
_cell.length_a   1.000
_cell.length_b   1.000
_cell.length_c   1.000
_cell.angle_alpha   90.00
_cell.angle_beta   90.00
_cell.angle_gamma   90.00
#
_symmetry.space_group_name_H-M   'P 1'
#
loop_
_entity.id
_entity.type
_entity.pdbx_description
1 polymer ?
#
loop_
_entity_poly.entity_id
_entity_poly.type
_entity_poly.pdbx_seq_one_letter_code
_entity_poly.pdbx_strand_id
1 'polypeptide(L)'
;MNIRKRTITSAMGVALLALFFALGGSAFAVGERIQGATVAQQRCSNGAVRGIAYVTGNPTMGIANIGGTFTSAGVVFGRKFNCNGKAIQVRRAAFGVFEIRFVGNPASVAVANGVGNAYAVVDPLPGGIFRVSVHPAGRDDPADQPFMIVLV
;
A
#
# COMPACT_ATOMS: atom_id res chain seq x y z
N MET A 1 -40.58 -47.01 -30.84
CA MET A 1 -39.49 -46.14 -30.34
C MET A 1 -38.93 -46.79 -29.08
N ASN A 2 -37.77 -47.45 -29.17
CA ASN A 2 -37.26 -48.35 -28.12
C ASN A 2 -36.30 -47.58 -27.18
N ILE A 3 -36.72 -47.33 -25.94
CA ILE A 3 -35.89 -46.69 -24.92
C ILE A 3 -35.04 -47.77 -24.24
N ARG A 4 -33.77 -47.90 -24.63
CA ARG A 4 -32.80 -48.76 -23.93
C ARG A 4 -32.49 -48.15 -22.55
N LYS A 5 -33.01 -48.77 -21.49
CA LYS A 5 -32.57 -48.52 -20.10
C LYS A 5 -31.14 -49.07 -19.96
N ARG A 6 -30.14 -48.20 -19.86
CA ARG A 6 -28.76 -48.61 -19.56
C ARG A 6 -28.67 -49.00 -18.08
N THR A 7 -28.53 -50.28 -17.81
CA THR A 7 -28.28 -50.83 -16.48
C THR A 7 -26.87 -50.44 -16.05
N ILE A 8 -26.76 -49.52 -15.08
CA ILE A 8 -25.47 -49.18 -14.47
C ILE A 8 -25.02 -50.39 -13.66
N THR A 9 -23.96 -51.05 -14.11
CA THR A 9 -23.36 -52.17 -13.38
C THR A 9 -22.53 -51.65 -12.21
N SER A 10 -22.41 -52.45 -11.14
CA SER A 10 -21.60 -52.13 -9.96
C SER A 10 -20.15 -51.77 -10.32
N ALA A 11 -19.59 -52.38 -11.37
CA ALA A 11 -18.27 -52.07 -11.90
C ALA A 11 -18.13 -50.62 -12.41
N MET A 12 -19.19 -50.06 -13.01
CA MET A 12 -19.20 -48.65 -13.45
C MET A 12 -19.17 -47.69 -12.26
N GLY A 13 -19.82 -48.03 -11.15
CA GLY A 13 -19.81 -47.21 -9.93
C GLY A 13 -18.41 -47.15 -9.30
N VAL A 14 -17.71 -48.28 -9.24
CA VAL A 14 -16.33 -48.33 -8.71
C VAL A 14 -15.35 -47.59 -9.62
N ALA A 15 -15.50 -47.72 -10.94
CA ALA A 15 -14.66 -47.00 -11.90
C ALA A 15 -14.82 -45.47 -11.79
N LEU A 16 -16.04 -44.97 -11.57
CA LEU A 16 -16.31 -43.55 -11.36
C LEU A 16 -15.71 -43.02 -10.05
N LEU A 17 -15.78 -43.80 -8.97
CA LEU A 17 -15.14 -43.47 -7.70
C LEU A 17 -13.61 -43.42 -7.83
N ALA A 18 -12.99 -44.43 -8.45
CA ALA A 18 -11.55 -44.46 -8.70
C ALA A 18 -11.10 -43.28 -9.58
N LEU A 19 -11.90 -42.92 -10.59
CA LEU A 19 -11.68 -41.76 -11.44
C LEU A 19 -11.76 -40.45 -10.64
N PHE A 20 -12.71 -40.32 -9.71
CA PHE A 20 -12.83 -39.18 -8.80
C PHE A 20 -11.63 -39.05 -7.84
N PHE A 21 -11.08 -40.15 -7.34
CA PHE A 21 -9.88 -40.11 -6.49
C PHE A 21 -8.61 -39.84 -7.31
N ALA A 22 -8.49 -40.39 -8.52
CA ALA A 22 -7.37 -40.16 -9.42
C ALA A 22 -7.34 -38.72 -9.96
N LEU A 23 -8.49 -38.10 -10.25
CA LEU A 23 -8.59 -36.70 -10.68
C LEU A 23 -8.64 -35.72 -9.49
N GLY A 24 -9.29 -36.10 -8.39
CA GLY A 24 -9.47 -35.28 -7.19
C GLY A 24 -8.22 -35.15 -6.31
N GLY A 25 -7.28 -36.12 -6.37
CA GLY A 25 -5.98 -36.03 -5.70
C GLY A 25 -5.08 -34.90 -6.25
N SER A 26 -5.26 -34.54 -7.52
CA SER A 26 -4.55 -33.42 -8.16
C SER A 26 -4.98 -32.04 -7.65
N ALA A 27 -6.12 -31.93 -6.95
CA ALA A 27 -6.59 -30.65 -6.41
C ALA A 27 -5.95 -30.29 -5.06
N PHE A 28 -5.42 -31.27 -4.31
CA PHE A 28 -4.84 -31.03 -2.98
C PHE A 28 -3.32 -30.87 -3.00
N ALA A 29 -2.63 -31.31 -4.06
CA ALA A 29 -1.22 -30.99 -4.29
C ALA A 29 -0.99 -29.60 -4.94
N VAL A 30 -2.07 -28.81 -5.08
CA VAL A 30 -2.02 -27.36 -5.35
C VAL A 30 -2.39 -26.57 -4.08
N GLY A 31 -2.13 -27.15 -2.90
CA GLY A 31 -2.25 -26.45 -1.61
C GLY A 31 -1.22 -25.33 -1.42
N GLU A 32 -0.19 -25.24 -2.27
CA GLU A 32 0.89 -24.26 -2.15
C GLU A 32 0.83 -23.13 -3.19
N ARG A 33 -0.21 -23.09 -4.03
CA ARG A 33 -0.37 -22.05 -5.07
C ARG A 33 -1.81 -21.51 -5.25
N ILE A 34 -2.61 -21.55 -4.19
CA ILE A 34 -3.76 -20.62 -4.07
C ILE A 34 -3.43 -19.57 -3.00
N GLN A 35 -2.30 -18.88 -3.19
CA GLN A 35 -2.28 -17.45 -2.91
C GLN A 35 -3.12 -16.84 -4.02
N GLY A 36 -4.33 -16.40 -3.68
CA GLY A 36 -5.29 -15.84 -4.63
C GLY A 36 -4.63 -14.83 -5.56
N ALA A 37 -5.12 -14.75 -6.78
CA ALA A 37 -4.75 -13.69 -7.70
C ALA A 37 -4.67 -12.34 -6.96
N THR A 38 -3.50 -11.67 -7.03
CA THR A 38 -3.29 -10.23 -6.80
C THR A 38 -2.98 -9.67 -5.39
N VAL A 39 -1.95 -10.15 -4.69
CA VAL A 39 -1.21 -9.23 -3.80
C VAL A 39 0.30 -9.40 -3.97
N ALA A 40 0.91 -8.53 -4.77
CA ALA A 40 2.37 -8.50 -5.00
C ALA A 40 3.20 -8.22 -3.72
N GLN A 41 2.55 -7.97 -2.57
CA GLN A 41 3.19 -7.64 -1.32
C GLN A 41 2.29 -7.96 -0.12
N GLN A 42 2.77 -8.75 0.83
CA GLN A 42 2.07 -8.94 2.10
C GLN A 42 2.07 -7.61 2.89
N ARG A 43 0.87 -7.14 3.26
CA ARG A 43 0.70 -5.83 3.92
C ARG A 43 1.46 -5.81 5.24
N CYS A 44 2.20 -4.72 5.47
CA CYS A 44 2.95 -4.45 6.70
C CYS A 44 4.06 -5.47 7.05
N SER A 45 4.46 -6.35 6.14
CA SER A 45 5.59 -7.26 6.36
C SER A 45 6.94 -6.53 6.33
N ASN A 46 8.00 -7.17 6.81
CA ASN A 46 9.38 -6.69 6.61
C ASN A 46 9.74 -6.76 5.12
N GLY A 47 10.44 -5.75 4.60
CA GLY A 47 10.83 -5.67 3.18
C GLY A 47 9.73 -5.20 2.22
N ALA A 48 8.54 -4.92 2.75
CA ALA A 48 7.38 -4.46 2.01
C ALA A 48 7.23 -2.93 2.15
N VAL A 49 6.74 -2.23 1.13
CA VAL A 49 6.33 -0.83 1.29
C VAL A 49 5.17 -0.75 2.28
N ARG A 50 5.40 -0.14 3.43
CA ARG A 50 4.42 -0.03 4.52
C ARG A 50 3.53 1.18 4.39
N GLY A 51 3.98 2.21 3.69
CA GLY A 51 3.22 3.44 3.51
C GLY A 51 3.73 4.27 2.34
N ILE A 52 2.83 4.99 1.70
CA ILE A 52 3.14 5.98 0.66
C ILE A 52 2.27 7.19 0.92
N ALA A 53 2.84 8.38 0.83
CA ALA A 53 2.06 9.61 0.72
C ALA A 53 2.72 10.53 -0.30
N TYR A 54 1.95 10.94 -1.30
CA TYR A 54 2.27 12.03 -2.21
C TYR A 54 1.50 13.25 -1.73
N VAL A 55 2.21 14.18 -1.07
CA VAL A 55 1.63 15.39 -0.49
C VAL A 55 1.77 16.52 -1.50
N THR A 56 0.63 17.03 -1.95
CA THR A 56 0.54 18.07 -2.99
C THR A 56 -0.04 19.37 -2.47
N GLY A 57 -0.73 19.33 -1.33
CA GLY A 57 -1.62 20.42 -0.92
C GLY A 57 -2.91 20.44 -1.74
N ASN A 58 -3.75 21.43 -1.43
CA ASN A 58 -4.99 21.65 -2.16
C ASN A 58 -4.66 22.12 -3.59
N PRO A 59 -5.28 21.57 -4.65
CA PRO A 59 -4.92 21.90 -6.03
C PRO A 59 -5.15 23.37 -6.40
N THR A 60 -6.08 24.06 -5.71
CA THR A 60 -6.38 25.48 -5.92
C THR A 60 -5.52 26.39 -5.06
N MET A 61 -5.13 25.95 -3.85
CA MET A 61 -4.41 26.79 -2.89
C MET A 61 -2.91 26.45 -2.78
N GLY A 62 -2.47 25.31 -3.31
CA GLY A 62 -1.12 24.78 -3.15
C GLY A 62 -0.82 24.19 -1.76
N ILE A 63 0.41 23.71 -1.60
CA ILE A 63 0.89 23.03 -0.38
C ILE A 63 1.18 23.97 0.78
N ALA A 64 1.53 25.23 0.51
CA ALA A 64 1.75 26.25 1.53
C ALA A 64 0.52 26.49 2.43
N ASN A 65 -0.68 26.12 1.94
CA ASN A 65 -1.94 26.25 2.67
C ASN A 65 -2.29 25.05 3.57
N ILE A 66 -1.42 24.05 3.69
CA ILE A 66 -1.56 23.03 4.74
C ILE A 66 -1.29 23.71 6.09
N GLY A 67 -2.25 23.61 7.01
CA GLY A 67 -2.16 24.22 8.33
C GLY A 67 -1.20 23.50 9.30
N GLY A 68 -1.01 24.13 10.47
CA GLY A 68 -0.17 23.59 11.56
C GLY A 68 -0.77 22.42 12.34
N THR A 69 -2.04 22.09 12.09
CA THR A 69 -2.76 20.97 12.71
C THR A 69 -2.78 19.79 11.74
N PHE A 70 -2.58 18.58 12.27
CA PHE A 70 -2.67 17.35 11.49
C PHE A 70 -4.04 17.21 10.81
N THR A 71 -4.02 17.04 9.49
CA THR A 71 -5.20 16.79 8.67
C THR A 71 -5.05 15.50 7.87
N SER A 72 -6.15 14.77 7.71
CA SER A 72 -6.25 13.59 6.83
C SER A 72 -7.11 13.85 5.59
N ALA A 73 -7.42 15.12 5.30
CA ALA A 73 -8.26 15.52 4.18
C ALA A 73 -7.71 14.95 2.86
N GLY A 74 -8.55 14.30 2.05
CA GLY A 74 -8.10 13.68 0.80
C GLY A 74 -7.44 14.67 -0.17
N VAL A 75 -7.93 15.91 -0.18
CA VAL A 75 -7.52 16.97 -1.10
C VAL A 75 -6.04 17.37 -1.00
N VAL A 76 -5.38 17.13 0.14
CA VAL A 76 -3.94 17.47 0.29
C VAL A 76 -3.00 16.37 -0.19
N PHE A 77 -3.55 15.23 -0.62
CA PHE A 77 -2.78 14.08 -1.11
C PHE A 77 -3.13 13.77 -2.56
N GLY A 78 -2.13 13.70 -3.43
CA GLY A 78 -2.30 13.15 -4.79
C GLY A 78 -2.38 11.63 -4.79
N ARG A 79 -1.70 10.97 -3.84
CA ARG A 79 -1.76 9.52 -3.62
C ARG A 79 -1.48 9.20 -2.17
N LYS A 80 -2.17 8.22 -1.59
CA LYS A 80 -1.91 7.77 -0.23
C LYS A 80 -2.18 6.28 -0.05
N PHE A 81 -1.34 5.62 0.72
CA PHE A 81 -1.47 4.22 1.07
C PHE A 81 -0.85 3.99 2.46
N ASN A 82 -1.57 3.29 3.32
CA ASN A 82 -1.07 2.83 4.61
C ASN A 82 -1.39 1.34 4.70
N CYS A 83 -0.39 0.49 4.95
CA CYS A 83 -0.55 -0.96 4.83
C CYS A 83 -1.62 -1.53 5.78
N ASN A 84 -1.91 -0.85 6.89
CA ASN A 84 -2.95 -1.23 7.85
C ASN A 84 -4.33 -0.60 7.54
N GLY A 85 -4.46 0.15 6.44
CA GLY A 85 -5.70 0.83 6.03
C GLY A 85 -6.08 2.08 6.82
N LYS A 86 -5.31 2.47 7.84
CA LYS A 86 -5.61 3.63 8.68
C LYS A 86 -5.21 4.95 8.02
N ALA A 87 -5.71 6.04 8.58
CA ALA A 87 -5.46 7.39 8.07
C ALA A 87 -3.96 7.74 8.00
N ILE A 88 -3.66 8.59 7.03
CA ILE A 88 -2.40 9.31 6.93
C ILE A 88 -2.72 10.76 7.23
N GLN A 89 -1.91 11.38 8.08
CA GLN A 89 -2.10 12.73 8.55
C GLN A 89 -0.88 13.56 8.21
N VAL A 90 -1.07 14.75 7.68
CA VAL A 90 0.01 15.69 7.40
C VAL A 90 -0.29 17.03 8.06
N ARG A 91 0.75 17.73 8.50
CA ARG A 91 0.71 19.12 8.91
C ARG A 91 1.94 19.85 8.40
N ARG A 92 1.85 21.17 8.32
CA ARG A 92 3.00 22.04 8.08
C ARG A 92 3.56 22.50 9.41
N ALA A 93 4.77 22.07 9.75
CA ALA A 93 5.42 22.43 11.01
C ALA A 93 6.14 23.78 10.92
N ALA A 94 6.72 24.08 9.75
CA ALA A 94 7.32 25.37 9.41
C ALA A 94 7.31 25.56 7.88
N PHE A 95 7.77 26.71 7.39
CA PHE A 95 7.99 26.90 5.95
C PHE A 95 8.97 25.86 5.41
N GLY A 96 8.55 25.12 4.37
CA GLY A 96 9.30 24.01 3.79
C GLY A 96 9.45 22.77 4.67
N VAL A 97 8.83 22.73 5.86
CA VAL A 97 8.92 21.60 6.80
C VAL A 97 7.54 21.04 7.12
N PHE A 98 7.33 19.78 6.76
CA PHE A 98 6.09 19.07 6.96
C PHE A 98 6.31 17.91 7.94
N GLU A 99 5.30 17.61 8.72
CA GLU A 99 5.28 16.39 9.53
C GLU A 99 4.16 15.50 9.05
N ILE A 100 4.48 14.23 8.87
CA ILE A 100 3.54 13.21 8.41
C ILE A 100 3.50 12.05 9.37
N ARG A 101 2.29 11.57 9.63
CA ARG A 101 2.03 10.45 10.54
C ARG A 101 1.18 9.41 9.82
N PHE A 102 1.68 8.18 9.79
CA PHE A 102 0.95 7.02 9.31
C PHE A 102 0.36 6.30 10.52
N VAL A 103 -0.93 6.50 10.79
CA VAL A 103 -1.54 6.05 12.05
C VAL A 103 -1.41 4.54 12.20
N GLY A 104 -0.77 4.11 13.31
CA GLY A 104 -0.57 2.69 13.63
C GLY A 104 0.33 1.92 12.67
N ASN A 105 1.11 2.61 11.84
CA ASN A 105 2.06 1.98 10.94
C ASN A 105 3.34 1.61 11.71
N PRO A 106 3.84 0.37 11.59
CA PRO A 106 5.02 -0.09 12.34
C PRO A 106 6.37 0.32 11.70
N ALA A 107 6.37 1.02 10.56
CA ALA A 107 7.62 1.45 9.92
C ALA A 107 8.39 2.42 10.81
N SER A 108 9.70 2.20 10.91
CA SER A 108 10.66 3.08 11.59
C SER A 108 11.53 3.85 10.59
N VAL A 109 11.52 3.46 9.32
CA VAL A 109 12.37 4.03 8.26
C VAL A 109 11.49 4.55 7.14
N ALA A 110 11.91 5.68 6.58
CA ALA A 110 11.27 6.27 5.41
C ALA A 110 12.31 6.85 4.46
N VAL A 111 11.94 6.95 3.20
CA VAL A 111 12.66 7.68 2.15
C VAL A 111 11.71 8.73 1.58
N ALA A 112 12.20 9.94 1.38
CA ALA A 112 11.43 11.03 0.80
C ALA A 112 12.13 11.61 -0.43
N ASN A 113 11.33 12.18 -1.33
CA ASN A 113 11.80 12.91 -2.50
C ASN A 113 10.91 14.13 -2.74
N GLY A 114 11.53 15.26 -3.11
CA GLY A 114 10.81 16.45 -3.54
C GLY A 114 10.36 16.30 -4.99
N VAL A 115 9.19 16.85 -5.35
CA VAL A 115 8.68 16.75 -6.72
C VAL A 115 9.15 17.94 -7.56
N GLY A 116 9.57 17.66 -8.79
CA GLY A 116 10.11 18.66 -9.71
C GLY A 116 11.58 18.94 -9.43
N ASN A 117 11.98 20.21 -9.48
CA ASN A 117 13.36 20.63 -9.19
C ASN A 117 13.56 20.82 -7.69
N ALA A 118 13.42 19.73 -6.93
CA ALA A 118 13.43 19.74 -5.47
C ALA A 118 14.04 18.45 -4.90
N TYR A 119 14.57 18.54 -3.68
CA TYR A 119 14.92 17.36 -2.87
C TYR A 119 14.26 17.44 -1.51
N ALA A 120 14.14 16.28 -0.85
CA ALA A 120 13.56 16.18 0.46
C ALA A 120 14.51 15.43 1.40
N VAL A 121 14.59 15.91 2.64
CA VAL A 121 15.27 15.26 3.76
C VAL A 121 14.20 14.72 4.68
N VAL A 122 14.38 13.50 5.20
CA VAL A 122 13.43 12.86 6.10
C VAL A 122 14.09 12.46 7.41
N ASP A 123 13.49 12.91 8.52
CA ASP A 123 13.91 12.59 9.88
C ASP A 123 12.78 11.87 10.61
N PRO A 124 12.99 10.65 11.12
CA PRO A 124 12.03 10.00 12.00
C PRO A 124 11.96 10.72 13.34
N LEU A 125 10.74 10.95 13.83
CA LEU A 125 10.44 11.53 15.13
C LEU A 125 9.71 10.51 16.02
N PRO A 126 9.70 10.70 17.36
CA PRO A 126 8.90 9.88 18.26
C PRO A 126 7.42 9.81 17.86
N GLY A 127 6.78 8.69 18.14
CA GLY A 127 5.34 8.50 17.89
C GLY A 127 4.96 8.15 16.44
N GLY A 128 5.93 7.70 15.62
CA GLY A 128 5.68 7.29 14.23
C GLY A 128 5.40 8.47 13.31
N ILE A 129 5.98 9.63 13.64
CA ILE A 129 5.94 10.84 12.84
C ILE A 129 7.24 10.91 12.05
N PHE A 130 7.17 11.35 10.79
CA PHE A 130 8.33 11.66 9.97
C PHE A 130 8.30 13.15 9.67
N ARG A 131 9.39 13.86 9.94
CA ARG A 131 9.60 15.23 9.51
C ARG A 131 10.21 15.18 8.11
N VAL A 132 9.64 15.96 7.19
CA VAL A 132 10.12 16.10 5.83
C VAL A 132 10.43 17.57 5.59
N SER A 133 11.69 17.86 5.31
CA SER A 133 12.16 19.20 4.93
C SER A 133 12.41 19.21 3.42
N VAL A 134 11.80 20.15 2.70
CA VAL A 134 11.85 20.22 1.23
C VAL A 134 12.60 21.47 0.81
N HIS A 135 13.49 21.32 -0.16
CA HIS A 135 14.38 22.37 -0.64
C HIS A 135 14.42 22.37 -2.18
N PRO A 136 14.50 23.54 -2.84
CA PRO A 136 14.74 23.61 -4.28
C PRO A 136 16.10 23.00 -4.65
N ALA A 137 16.19 22.35 -5.81
CA ALA A 137 17.46 21.82 -6.29
C ALA A 137 18.52 22.92 -6.43
N GLY A 138 19.72 22.66 -5.89
CA GLY A 138 20.84 23.60 -5.92
C GLY A 138 20.77 24.73 -4.90
N ARG A 139 19.81 24.71 -3.95
CA ARG A 139 19.73 25.65 -2.83
C ARG A 139 19.33 24.92 -1.55
N ASP A 140 19.94 25.30 -0.44
CA ASP A 140 19.57 24.78 0.89
C ASP A 140 18.46 25.60 1.57
N ASP A 141 17.80 26.51 0.83
CA ASP A 141 16.67 27.27 1.36
C ASP A 141 15.42 26.38 1.44
N PRO A 142 14.72 26.32 2.59
CA PRO A 142 13.47 25.57 2.67
C PRO A 142 12.43 26.17 1.71
N ALA A 143 11.57 25.33 1.13
CA ALA A 143 10.48 25.79 0.28
C ALA A 143 9.25 24.87 0.41
N ASP A 144 8.06 25.47 0.45
CA ASP A 144 6.81 24.73 0.40
C ASP A 144 6.61 24.14 -1.01
N GLN A 145 7.03 22.90 -1.22
CA GLN A 145 6.89 22.19 -2.48
C GLN A 145 6.33 20.77 -2.28
N PRO A 146 5.59 20.23 -3.28
CA PRO A 146 5.09 18.86 -3.22
C PRO A 146 6.22 17.85 -3.02
N PHE A 147 5.93 16.78 -2.29
CA PHE A 147 6.90 15.73 -2.01
C PHE A 147 6.22 14.37 -1.90
N MET A 148 6.99 13.31 -2.11
CA MET A 148 6.58 11.94 -1.84
C MET A 148 7.41 11.36 -0.70
N ILE A 149 6.76 10.59 0.15
CA ILE A 149 7.43 9.78 1.18
C ILE A 149 6.95 8.34 1.10
N VAL A 150 7.89 7.41 1.26
CA VAL A 150 7.68 5.96 1.26
C VAL A 150 8.24 5.38 2.55
N LEU A 151 7.44 4.61 3.27
CA LEU A 151 7.81 3.91 4.50
C LEU A 151 8.14 2.45 4.17
N VAL A 152 9.17 1.91 4.81
CA VAL A 152 9.64 0.52 4.65
C VAL A 152 9.73 -0.24 5.97
#